data_AF-W7C4B9-F1
#
_entry.id   AF-W7C4B9-F1
#
_cell.length_a   1.000
_cell.length_b   1.000
_cell.length_c   1.000
_cell.angle_alpha   90.00
_cell.angle_beta   90.00
_cell.angle_gamma   90.00
#
_symmetry.space_group_name_H-M   'P 1'
#
loop_
_entity.id
_entity.type
_entity.pdbx_description
1 polymer ?
#
loop_
_entity_poly.entity_id
_entity_poly.type
_entity_poly.pdbx_seq_one_letter_code
_entity_poly.pdbx_strand_id
1 'polypeptide(L)' 'MDKIMRQRIIPEDLSIHITYPTAVDKTMAPKDMSTLRILVPVPNNNSTIDWKKESSAMRQLVLKNY' A
#
# COMPACT_ATOMS: atom_id res chain seq x y z
N MET A 1 -10.51 4.41 8.56
CA MET A 1 -9.69 5.58 8.96
C MET A 1 -9.56 5.74 10.47
N ASP A 2 -10.63 5.67 11.27
CA ASP A 2 -10.53 5.84 12.74
C ASP A 2 -9.59 4.85 13.45
N LYS A 3 -9.52 3.58 13.01
CA LYS A 3 -8.58 2.59 13.58
C LYS A 3 -7.11 2.95 13.37
N ILE A 4 -6.74 3.42 12.17
CA ILE A 4 -5.36 3.84 11.84
C ILE A 4 -4.97 5.08 12.64
N MET A 5 -5.87 6.07 12.71
CA MET A 5 -5.57 7.37 13.32
C MET A 5 -5.68 7.37 14.85
N ARG A 6 -6.69 6.71 15.43
CA ARG A 6 -6.92 6.72 16.89
C ARG A 6 -6.29 5.52 17.59
N GLN A 7 -6.32 4.35 16.97
CA GLN A 7 -5.86 3.11 17.60
C GLN A 7 -4.43 2.74 17.19
N ARG A 8 -3.86 3.37 16.14
CA ARG A 8 -2.49 3.09 15.63
C ARG A 8 -2.28 1.62 15.28
N ILE A 9 -3.35 0.92 14.91
CA ILE A 9 -3.33 -0.48 14.47
C ILE A 9 -3.47 -0.50 12.95
N ILE A 10 -2.76 -1.42 12.28
CA ILE A 10 -2.95 -1.70 10.85
C ILE A 10 -4.27 -2.48 10.71
N PRO A 11 -5.32 -1.92 10.10
CA PRO A 11 -6.59 -2.63 9.93
C PRO A 11 -6.47 -3.73 8.86
N GLU A 12 -7.24 -4.79 9.03
CA GLU A 12 -7.33 -5.91 8.06
C GLU A 12 -8.01 -5.48 6.74
N ASP A 13 -8.92 -4.49 6.81
CA ASP A 13 -9.55 -3.87 5.65
C ASP A 13 -8.79 -2.59 5.27
N LEU A 14 -7.87 -2.73 4.31
CA LEU A 14 -6.98 -1.67 3.87
C LEU A 14 -7.68 -0.81 2.81
N SER A 15 -7.73 0.51 3.03
CA SER A 15 -8.14 1.45 1.97
C SER A 15 -6.99 1.60 0.96
N ILE A 16 -7.05 0.87 -0.15
CA ILE A 16 -5.98 0.85 -1.16
C ILE A 16 -6.30 1.85 -2.28
N HIS A 17 -5.33 2.71 -2.62
CA HIS A 17 -5.36 3.51 -3.82
C HIS A 17 -4.42 2.92 -4.88
N ILE A 18 -4.94 2.62 -6.07
CA ILE A 18 -4.16 2.06 -7.16
C ILE A 18 -4.09 3.05 -8.31
N THR A 19 -2.87 3.28 -8.80
CA THR A 19 -2.61 4.05 -10.02
C THR A 19 -2.03 3.12 -11.08
N TYR A 20 -2.69 3.04 -12.25
CA TYR A 20 -2.27 2.24 -13.39
C TYR A 20 -1.98 3.12 -14.62
N PRO A 21 -0.82 3.82 -14.66
CA PRO A 21 -0.49 4.76 -15.73
C PRO A 21 -0.35 4.10 -17.11
N THR A 22 0.09 2.83 -17.17
CA THR A 22 0.30 2.12 -18.44
C THR A 22 -1.00 1.88 -19.24
N ALA A 23 -2.18 2.00 -18.60
CA ALA A 23 -3.46 2.01 -19.31
C ALA A 23 -3.59 3.17 -20.31
N VAL A 24 -3.02 4.33 -19.96
CA VAL A 24 -3.17 5.58 -20.72
C VAL A 24 -1.90 5.87 -21.52
N ASP A 25 -0.72 5.60 -20.95
CA ASP A 25 0.56 5.84 -21.59
C ASP A 25 1.45 4.59 -21.50
N LYS A 26 1.61 3.91 -22.64
CA LYS A 26 2.42 2.69 -22.75
C LYS A 26 3.92 2.92 -22.58
N THR A 27 4.39 4.17 -22.64
CA THR A 27 5.80 4.51 -22.40
C THR A 27 6.16 4.52 -20.91
N MET A 28 5.15 4.49 -20.03
CA MET A 28 5.30 4.46 -18.57
C MET A 28 5.80 3.11 -18.02
N ALA A 29 5.98 2.11 -18.88
CA ALA A 29 6.58 0.83 -18.56
C ALA A 29 7.46 0.36 -19.74
N PRO A 30 8.46 -0.51 -19.49
CA PRO A 30 9.17 -1.19 -20.56
C PRO A 30 8.22 -1.96 -21.50
N LYS A 31 8.72 -2.30 -22.70
CA LYS A 31 7.95 -3.08 -23.67
C LYS A 31 7.44 -4.37 -23.03
N ASP A 32 6.15 -4.65 -23.25
CA ASP A 32 5.43 -5.81 -22.72
C ASP A 32 5.32 -5.86 -21.17
N MET A 33 5.55 -4.73 -20.48
CA MET A 33 5.37 -4.58 -19.03
C MET A 33 4.28 -3.58 -18.68
N SER A 34 3.93 -3.52 -17.39
CA SER A 34 2.95 -2.60 -16.83
C SER A 34 3.43 -2.05 -15.49
N THR A 35 3.24 -0.75 -15.29
CA THR A 35 3.58 -0.07 -14.04
C THR A 35 2.31 0.07 -13.20
N LEU A 36 2.35 -0.46 -11.98
CA LEU A 36 1.28 -0.32 -11.00
C LEU A 36 1.84 0.33 -9.74
N ARG A 37 1.19 1.40 -9.27
CA ARG A 37 1.52 2.03 -7.99
C ARG A 37 0.37 1.82 -7.02
N ILE A 38 0.69 1.18 -5.89
CA ILE A 38 -0.26 0.92 -4.82
C ILE A 38 0.10 1.80 -3.63
N LEU A 39 -0.86 2.57 -3.12
CA LEU A 39 -0.70 3.45 -1.97
C LEU A 39 -1.70 3.04 -0.89
N VAL A 40 -1.20 2.85 0.33
CA VAL A 40 -2.01 2.38 1.47
C VAL A 40 -1.75 3.31 2.66
N PRO A 41 -2.80 3.81 3.34
CA PRO A 41 -2.64 4.64 4.52
C PRO A 41 -2.06 3.81 5.67
N VAL A 42 -1.06 4.37 6.34
CA VAL A 42 -0.41 3.76 7.50
C VAL A 42 -0.50 4.68 8.71
N PRO A 43 -0.44 4.14 9.94
CA PRO A 43 -0.27 4.95 11.13
C PRO A 43 0.96 5.86 11.02
N ASN A 44 0.85 7.09 11.53
CA ASN A 44 1.95 8.05 11.51
C ASN A 44 3.16 7.56 12.34
N ASN A 45 4.30 8.23 12.24
CA ASN A 45 5.55 7.81 12.90
C ASN A 45 5.49 7.82 14.43
N ASN A 46 4.45 8.38 15.04
CA ASN A 46 4.22 8.33 16.48
C ASN A 46 3.56 7.02 16.94
N SER A 47 3.29 6.10 16.00
CA SER A 47 2.59 4.83 16.25
C SER A 47 3.40 3.77 17.00
N THR A 48 4.66 4.04 17.35
CA THR A 48 5.60 3.06 17.98
C THR A 48 5.81 1.77 17.16
N ILE A 49 5.33 1.73 15.91
CA ILE A 49 5.44 0.59 15.01
C ILE A 49 6.86 0.51 14.45
N ASP A 50 7.48 -0.67 14.57
CA ASP A 50 8.76 -0.98 13.93
C ASP A 50 8.54 -1.33 12.44
N TRP A 51 8.46 -0.32 11.58
CA TRP A 51 8.24 -0.50 10.15
C TRP A 51 9.31 -1.33 9.45
N LYS A 52 10.52 -1.46 10.02
CA LYS A 52 11.54 -2.36 9.46
C LYS A 52 11.12 -3.83 9.58
N LYS A 53 10.33 -4.17 10.60
CA LYS A 53 9.77 -5.52 10.79
C LYS A 53 8.40 -5.67 10.12
N GLU A 54 7.51 -4.69 10.30
CA GLU A 54 6.11 -4.80 9.86
C GLU A 54 5.90 -4.60 8.35
N SER A 55 6.84 -3.96 7.64
CA SER A 55 6.69 -3.67 6.20
C SER A 55 6.52 -4.92 5.34
N SER A 56 7.18 -6.03 5.67
CA SER A 56 7.06 -7.28 4.93
C SER A 56 5.67 -7.90 5.09
N ALA A 57 5.18 -7.99 6.33
CA ALA A 57 3.85 -8.50 6.63
C ALA A 57 2.76 -7.62 6.00
N MET A 58 2.93 -6.29 6.05
CA MET A 58 2.03 -5.36 5.39
C MET A 58 2.01 -5.55 3.87
N ARG A 59 3.17 -5.75 3.23
CA ARG A 59 3.25 -6.03 1.80
C ARG A 59 2.49 -7.31 1.44
N GLN A 60 2.63 -8.37 2.25
CA GLN A 60 1.89 -9.61 2.03
C GLN A 60 0.38 -9.42 2.19
N LEU A 61 -0.05 -8.62 3.17
CA LEU A 61 -1.47 -8.30 3.37
C LEU A 61 -2.04 -7.54 2.16
N VAL A 62 -1.31 -6.58 1.61
CA VAL A 62 -1.70 -5.83 0.40
C VAL A 62 -1.82 -6.76 -0.81
N LEU A 63 -0.86 -7.68 -0.99
CA LEU A 63 -0.86 -8.62 -2.12
C LEU A 63 -1.85 -9.78 -1.96
N LYS A 64 -2.29 -10.12 -0.75
CA LYS A 64 -3.28 -11.20 -0.54
C LYS A 64 -4.69 -10.77 -0.94
N ASN A 65 -4.98 -9.47 -0.87
CA ASN A 65 -6.29 -8.90 -1.17
C ASN A 65 -6.43 -8.43 -2.64
N TYR A 66 -5.50 -8.80 -3.53
CA TYR A 66 -5.49 -8.52 -4.97
C TYR A 66 -5.02 -9.74 -5.76
#